data_AF-A0A6V8CQ86-F1
#
_entry.id   AF-A0A6V8CQ86-F1
#
_cell.length_a   1.000
_cell.length_b   1.000
_cell.length_c   1.000
_cell.angle_alpha   90.00
_cell.angle_beta   90.00
_cell.angle_gamma   90.00
#
_symmetry.space_group_name_H-M   'P 1'
#
loop_
_entity.id
_entity.type
_entity.pdbx_description
1 polymer ?
#
loop_
_entity_poly.entity_id
_entity_poly.type
_entity_poly.pdbx_seq_one_letter_code
_entity_poly.pdbx_strand_id
1 'polypeptide(L)' 'MVKVGCEMATIDGFSGHSDRRQLLAFVDSMNPKPRNIICHHGDYYKCSELGKELRDKYRCRTYAPKNLETVRIL' A
#
# COMPACT_ATOMS: atom_id res chain seq x y z
N MET A 1 -31.42 8.76 15.70
CA MET A 1 -29.96 8.59 15.84
C MET A 1 -29.70 7.86 17.15
N VAL A 2 -29.01 6.71 17.13
CA VAL A 2 -28.80 5.89 18.34
C VAL A 2 -27.51 6.34 19.03
N LYS A 3 -27.54 6.59 20.34
CA LYS A 3 -26.35 6.92 21.13
C LYS A 3 -25.57 5.65 21.47
N VAL A 4 -24.28 5.65 21.20
CA VAL A 4 -23.35 4.60 21.64
C VAL A 4 -22.90 4.95 23.06
N GLY A 5 -23.18 4.07 24.03
CA GLY A 5 -22.92 4.29 25.46
C GLY A 5 -21.83 3.41 26.05
N CYS A 6 -21.00 2.78 25.20
CA CYS A 6 -19.88 1.94 25.61
C CYS A 6 -18.54 2.61 25.29
N GLU A 7 -17.48 2.18 25.97
CA GLU A 7 -16.11 2.56 25.65
C GLU A 7 -15.72 2.04 24.26
N MET A 8 -14.98 2.85 23.50
CA MET A 8 -14.44 2.46 22.19
C MET A 8 -12.93 2.43 22.26
N ALA A 9 -12.35 1.28 21.96
CA ALA A 9 -10.91 1.09 21.85
C ALA A 9 -10.57 0.42 20.51
N THR A 10 -9.48 0.87 19.87
CA THR A 10 -8.91 0.23 18.68
C THR A 10 -7.59 -0.40 19.08
N ILE A 11 -7.45 -1.71 18.85
CA ILE A 11 -6.22 -2.44 19.09
C ILE A 11 -5.60 -2.76 17.73
N ASP A 12 -4.56 -2.03 17.36
CA ASP A 12 -3.81 -2.27 16.14
C ASP A 12 -2.78 -3.40 16.33
N GLY A 13 -2.44 -4.09 15.23
CA GLY A 13 -1.41 -5.14 15.21
C GLY A 13 -1.94 -6.57 15.00
N PHE A 14 -3.26 -6.76 14.94
CA PHE A 14 -3.89 -8.07 14.73
C PHE A 14 -4.60 -8.23 13.38
N SER A 15 -4.40 -7.29 12.45
CA SER A 15 -5.07 -7.30 11.14
C SER A 15 -4.53 -8.36 10.17
N GLY A 16 -3.35 -8.93 10.44
CA GLY A 16 -2.65 -9.84 9.52
C GLY A 16 -2.08 -9.15 8.27
N HIS A 17 -2.24 -7.83 8.14
CA HIS A 17 -1.66 -7.05 7.06
C HIS A 17 -0.31 -6.46 7.48
N SER A 18 0.65 -6.49 6.55
CA SER A 18 1.91 -5.80 6.71
C SER A 18 1.69 -4.30 6.92
N ASP A 19 2.34 -3.74 7.94
CA ASP A 19 2.39 -2.30 8.14
C ASP A 19 3.26 -1.61 7.07
N ARG A 20 3.30 -0.28 7.11
CA ARG A 20 4.05 0.52 6.13
C ARG A 20 5.54 0.18 6.10
N ARG A 21 6.18 -0.09 7.24
CA ARG A 21 7.61 -0.43 7.31
C ARG A 21 7.85 -1.82 6.75
N GLN A 22 6.97 -2.76 7.06
CA GLN A 22 7.02 -4.14 6.56
C GLN A 22 6.83 -4.18 5.04
N LEU A 23 5.93 -3.36 4.47
CA LEU A 23 5.77 -3.25 3.01
C LEU A 23 7.04 -2.71 2.31
N LEU A 24 7.70 -1.72 2.91
CA LEU A 24 8.98 -1.22 2.38
C LEU A 24 10.08 -2.28 2.50
N ALA A 25 10.17 -2.95 3.65
CA ALA A 25 11.13 -4.01 3.89
C ALA A 25 10.96 -5.19 2.92
N PHE A 26 9.70 -5.50 2.56
CA PHE A 26 9.40 -6.51 1.54
C PHE A 26 10.05 -6.14 0.20
N VAL A 27 9.90 -4.90 -0.27
CA VAL A 27 10.55 -4.43 -1.51
C VAL A 27 12.08 -4.32 -1.35
N ASP A 28 12.58 -3.94 -0.17
CA ASP A 28 14.01 -3.94 0.15
C ASP A 28 14.62 -5.34 0.06
N SER A 29 13.87 -6.39 0.36
CA SER A 29 14.35 -7.78 0.30
C SER A 29 14.32 -8.39 -1.11
N MET A 30 13.61 -7.77 -2.07
CA MET A 30 13.52 -8.30 -3.43
C MET A 30 14.85 -8.19 -4.18
N ASN A 31 15.22 -9.28 -4.87
CA ASN A 31 16.33 -9.34 -5.81
C ASN A 31 15.91 -10.19 -7.04
N PRO A 32 15.94 -9.65 -8.27
CA PRO A 32 16.34 -8.29 -8.63
C PRO A 32 15.35 -7.22 -8.13
N LYS A 33 15.79 -5.96 -8.08
CA LYS A 33 14.90 -4.84 -7.75
C LYS A 33 13.83 -4.66 -8.83
N PRO A 34 12.56 -4.50 -8.47
CA PRO A 34 11.48 -4.39 -9.44
C PRO A 34 11.57 -3.07 -10.21
N ARG A 35 11.31 -3.13 -11.53
CA ARG A 35 11.25 -1.93 -12.40
C ARG A 35 9.87 -1.28 -12.38
N ASN A 36 8.83 -2.06 -12.11
CA ASN A 36 7.43 -1.63 -12.00
C ASN A 36 6.82 -2.20 -10.72
N ILE A 37 6.08 -1.40 -9.95
CA ILE A 37 5.29 -1.85 -8.79
C ILE A 37 3.86 -1.34 -8.93
N ILE A 38 2.87 -2.21 -8.74
CA ILE A 38 1.44 -1.86 -8.81
C ILE A 38 0.85 -2.00 -7.40
N CYS A 39 0.42 -0.90 -6.82
CA CYS A 39 -0.22 -0.84 -5.50
C CYS A 39 -1.73 -0.99 -5.67
N HIS A 40 -2.33 -1.93 -4.94
CA HIS A 40 -3.77 -2.17 -4.91
C HIS A 40 -4.21 -2.64 -3.52
N HIS A 41 -5.50 -2.96 -3.34
CA HIS A 41 -6.06 -3.48 -2.08
C HIS A 41 -5.82 -2.57 -0.86
N GLY A 42 -5.87 -1.27 -1.10
CA GLY A 42 -5.93 -0.24 -0.06
C GLY A 42 -6.80 0.91 -0.55
N ASP A 43 -7.07 1.87 0.32
CA ASP A 43 -7.66 3.13 -0.11
C ASP A 43 -6.80 3.75 -1.23
N TYR A 44 -7.43 4.37 -2.22
CA TYR A 44 -6.75 5.00 -3.34
C TYR A 44 -5.65 5.96 -2.89
N TYR A 45 -5.91 6.79 -1.88
CA TYR A 45 -4.92 7.72 -1.35
C TYR A 45 -3.74 7.00 -0.71
N LYS A 46 -3.99 5.95 0.10
CA LYS A 46 -2.92 5.15 0.72
C LYS A 46 -2.07 4.43 -0.33
N CYS A 47 -2.69 3.88 -1.38
CA CYS A 47 -1.96 3.24 -2.47
C CYS A 47 -1.10 4.24 -3.25
N SER A 48 -1.63 5.44 -3.52
CA SER A 48 -0.91 6.51 -4.20
C SER A 48 0.29 7.01 -3.39
N GLU A 49 0.12 7.20 -2.08
CA GLU A 49 1.20 7.62 -1.18
C GLU A 49 2.30 6.58 -1.06
N LEU A 50 1.95 5.30 -0.87
CA LEU A 50 2.93 4.21 -0.88
C LEU A 50 3.65 4.14 -2.23
N GLY A 51 2.91 4.26 -3.33
CA GLY A 51 3.47 4.27 -4.68
C GLY A 51 4.48 5.41 -4.89
N LYS A 52 4.23 6.60 -4.32
CA LYS A 52 5.17 7.73 -4.38
C LYS A 52 6.47 7.41 -3.65
N GLU A 53 6.39 6.90 -2.41
CA GLU A 53 7.57 6.54 -1.63
C GLU A 53 8.40 5.43 -2.30
N LEU A 54 7.73 4.39 -2.82
CA LEU A 54 8.39 3.30 -3.52
C LEU A 54 9.13 3.81 -4.77
N ARG A 55 8.51 4.73 -5.53
CA ARG A 55 9.13 5.37 -6.68
C ARG A 55 10.38 6.17 -6.30
N ASP A 56 10.27 6.98 -5.26
CA ASP A 56 11.37 7.86 -4.82
C ASP A 56 12.54 7.03 -4.27
N LYS A 57 12.25 5.99 -3.48
CA LYS A 57 13.27 5.14 -2.86
C LYS A 57 13.96 4.18 -3.83
N TYR A 58 13.21 3.51 -4.70
CA TYR A 58 13.73 2.45 -5.57
C TYR A 58 13.93 2.88 -7.03
N ARG A 59 13.59 4.12 -7.37
CA ARG A 59 13.67 4.67 -8.74
C ARG A 59 12.94 3.78 -9.76
N CYS A 60 11.82 3.18 -9.35
CA CYS A 60 10.97 2.32 -10.17
C CYS A 60 9.67 3.02 -10.58
N ARG A 61 9.00 2.53 -11.62
CA ARG A 61 7.65 3.02 -11.96
C ARG A 61 6.65 2.45 -10.98
N THR A 62 5.71 3.27 -10.56
CA THR A 62 4.66 2.86 -9.61
C THR A 62 3.29 3.27 -10.10
N TYR A 63 2.30 2.40 -9.87
CA TYR A 63 0.92 2.58 -10.32
C TYR A 63 -0.04 2.31 -9.16
N ALA A 64 -1.11 3.10 -9.05
CA ALA A 64 -2.26 2.84 -8.19
C ALA A 64 -3.52 2.97 -9.06
N PRO A 65 -3.76 1.98 -9.95
CA PRO A 65 -4.82 2.08 -10.95
C PRO A 65 -6.21 2.06 -10.30
N LYS A 66 -7.15 2.75 -10.92
CA LYS A 66 -8.57 2.65 -10.57
C LYS A 66 -9.16 1.35 -11.14
N ASN A 67 -10.27 0.91 -10.56
CA ASN A 67 -11.02 -0.21 -11.10
C ASN A 67 -11.34 0.05 -12.58
N LEU A 68 -11.15 -0.98 -13.42
CA LEU A 68 -11.30 -0.95 -14.88
C LEU A 68 -10.22 -0.21 -15.67
N GLU A 69 -9.16 0.32 -15.04
CA GLU A 69 -7.99 0.79 -15.76
C GLU A 69 -7.10 -0.37 -16.21
N THR A 70 -6.37 -0.19 -17.31
CA THR A 70 -5.41 -1.17 -17.83
C THR A 70 -3.99 -0.60 -17.79
N VAL A 71 -3.07 -1.34 -17.19
CA VAL A 71 -1.63 -1.01 -17.16
C VAL A 71 -0.90 -1.94 -18.12
N ARG A 72 -0.24 -1.37 -19.14
CA ARG A 72 0.62 -2.12 -20.05
C ARG A 72 2.02 -2.24 -19.45
N ILE A 73 2.46 -3.47 -19.19
CA ILE A 73 3.82 -3.79 -18.75
C ILE A 73 4.64 -4.18 -19.99
N LEU A 74 5.81 -3.55 -20.18
CA LEU A 74 6.76 -3.79 -21.28
C LEU A 74 8.11 -4.19 -20.72
#